data_AF-A0A9W6JYW6-F1
#
_entry.id   AF-A0A9W6JYW6-F1
#
_cell.length_a   1.000
_cell.length_b   1.000
_cell.length_c   1.000
_cell.angle_alpha   90.00
_cell.angle_beta   90.00
_cell.angle_gamma   90.00
#
_symmetry.space_group_name_H-M   'P 1'
#
loop_
_entity.id
_entity.type
_entity.pdbx_description
1 polymer ?
#
loop_
_entity_poly.entity_id
_entity_poly.type
_entity_poly.pdbx_seq_one_letter_code
_entity_poly.pdbx_strand_id
1 'polypeptide(L)'
;MTTTVTALDLKFDEAIAYLRQKTNTTSEHWTDVYAAENVRAFTVAGAGTDALVGDFRKAVTKALETGTSLRDFRDDFDAIVDKHGWIHNGTPGWRSRIIFETNLSTAYSAGRYAQQTEPETLAAFPYWEYVHSGSAHPREAHKALNGKIYRADDPWWDTYYPPNGWGCGCRVRPVSARGLARMGIRGPVLPAPTIETRQWVNPHTGEIKYVPVGIDPGFEHNPGRAWKAERVQLPANATLQPSPGAPSPQVPTTPAPAPRQPKQKELDLGPAPVQPAARPARSRPAPAPDPNRPAWPWEAEPRRAAMDISIDTRAMELAKQLGVFKNKTEARRLANELMAGVPPELKVSPKWTAYGERLMLDMRHPEAILQRSFWREGTRLIVEHDYFWLHSRFQGGGNAVRMLRTAFATYDRIGVREVRVHANLDKGGYVWARNGFSPRDPDSMRYDLRRSAQWLDDARRDELLDVVGSSSDLELMYDVSMLRDGNDKWGESLLLGSDWYGYADLLEPRQRELLARALSRGK
;
A
#
# COMPACT_ATOMS: atom_id res chain seq x y z
N MET A 1 27.28 11.25 37.59
CA MET A 1 27.17 10.80 36.19
C MET A 1 25.80 10.19 36.04
N THR A 2 24.85 10.92 35.45
CA THR A 2 23.49 10.43 35.20
C THR A 2 23.37 10.32 33.69
N THR A 3 23.59 9.11 33.19
CA THR A 3 23.68 8.82 31.77
C THR A 3 22.32 8.97 31.11
N THR A 4 22.25 9.83 30.10
CA THR A 4 21.09 10.15 29.26
C THR A 4 20.74 9.00 28.31
N VAL A 5 20.43 7.81 28.84
CA VAL A 5 20.13 6.58 28.06
C VAL A 5 18.77 5.97 28.43
N THR A 6 17.82 6.73 28.97
CA THR A 6 16.56 6.16 29.52
C THR A 6 15.27 6.82 29.04
N ALA A 7 15.26 7.36 27.82
CA ALA A 7 14.02 7.87 27.19
C ALA A 7 13.70 7.23 25.83
N LEU A 8 14.67 6.63 25.13
CA LEU A 8 14.48 6.05 23.80
C LEU A 8 14.04 4.57 23.82
N ASP A 9 14.19 3.88 24.95
CA ASP A 9 13.82 2.46 25.14
C ASP A 9 12.53 2.27 25.97
N LEU A 10 11.80 3.34 26.28
CA LEU A 10 10.57 3.22 27.05
C LEU A 10 9.45 2.62 26.18
N LYS A 11 9.08 1.39 26.51
CA LYS A 11 7.88 0.75 25.98
C LYS A 11 6.67 1.65 26.27
N PHE A 12 5.80 1.80 25.27
CA PHE A 12 4.57 2.53 25.47
C PHE A 12 3.50 1.61 26.06
N ASP A 13 3.54 1.47 27.38
CA ASP A 13 2.77 0.46 28.11
C ASP A 13 1.27 0.54 27.86
N GLU A 14 0.70 1.74 27.74
CA GLU A 14 -0.73 1.91 27.46
C GLU A 14 -1.11 1.43 26.05
N ALA A 15 -0.26 1.66 25.05
CA ALA A 15 -0.48 1.14 23.70
C ALA A 15 -0.34 -0.38 23.65
N ILE A 16 0.62 -0.95 24.39
CA ILE A 16 0.79 -2.41 24.53
C ILE A 16 -0.43 -3.00 25.23
N ALA A 17 -0.89 -2.40 26.33
CA ALA A 17 -2.06 -2.83 27.08
C ALA A 17 -3.32 -2.82 26.21
N TYR A 18 -3.51 -1.77 25.39
CA TYR A 18 -4.61 -1.68 24.43
C TYR A 18 -4.67 -2.90 23.50
N LEU A 19 -3.54 -3.31 22.90
CA LEU A 19 -3.52 -4.49 22.03
C LEU A 19 -3.68 -5.81 22.79
N ARG A 20 -3.04 -5.96 23.95
CA ARG A 20 -3.10 -7.18 24.76
C ARG A 20 -4.50 -7.48 25.29
N GLN A 21 -5.29 -6.45 25.56
CA GLN A 21 -6.67 -6.59 26.07
C GLN A 21 -7.70 -6.94 25.00
N LYS A 22 -7.33 -6.89 23.71
CA LYS A 22 -8.23 -7.28 22.63
C LYS A 22 -8.44 -8.78 22.58
N THR A 23 -9.63 -9.23 22.26
CA THR A 23 -9.97 -10.61 21.96
C THR A 23 -9.79 -10.88 20.46
N ASN A 24 -9.24 -12.04 20.09
CA ASN A 24 -9.22 -12.43 18.68
C ASN A 24 -10.64 -12.65 18.17
N THR A 25 -10.96 -12.02 17.05
CA THR A 25 -12.26 -12.13 16.41
C THR A 25 -12.05 -12.34 14.92
N THR A 26 -12.67 -13.38 14.38
CA THR A 26 -12.68 -13.62 12.93
C THR A 26 -13.69 -12.68 12.25
N SER A 27 -13.36 -12.24 11.05
CA SER A 27 -14.25 -11.45 10.19
C SER A 27 -14.01 -11.80 8.74
N GLU A 28 -15.05 -11.71 7.91
CA GLU A 28 -14.92 -11.84 6.45
C GLU A 28 -14.60 -10.47 5.85
N HIS A 29 -15.30 -9.44 6.30
CA HIS A 29 -15.14 -8.06 5.88
C HIS A 29 -14.71 -7.18 7.04
N TRP A 30 -14.00 -6.09 6.72
CA TRP A 30 -13.58 -5.13 7.75
C TRP A 30 -14.77 -4.46 8.44
N THR A 31 -15.96 -4.50 7.83
CA THR A 31 -17.19 -3.95 8.38
C THR A 31 -17.91 -4.87 9.38
N ASP A 32 -17.47 -6.12 9.53
CA ASP A 32 -18.13 -7.08 10.42
C ASP A 32 -17.81 -6.80 11.89
N VAL A 33 -16.66 -6.17 12.14
CA VAL A 33 -16.27 -5.57 13.42
C VAL A 33 -16.06 -4.08 13.13
N TYR A 34 -16.99 -3.25 13.55
CA TYR A 34 -17.09 -1.87 13.11
C TYR A 34 -16.81 -0.87 14.24
N ALA A 35 -16.09 0.21 13.92
CA ALA A 35 -15.82 1.32 14.82
C ALA A 35 -15.34 0.87 16.21
N ALA A 36 -16.03 1.29 17.28
CA ALA A 36 -15.64 1.02 18.67
C ALA A 36 -15.54 -0.47 19.01
N GLU A 37 -16.17 -1.37 18.26
CA GLU A 37 -16.02 -2.82 18.44
C GLU A 37 -14.56 -3.25 18.26
N ASN A 38 -13.83 -2.59 17.35
CA ASN A 38 -12.39 -2.79 17.14
C ASN A 38 -11.57 -2.39 18.37
N VAL A 39 -12.12 -1.77 19.40
CA VAL A 39 -11.38 -1.52 20.64
C VAL A 39 -11.22 -2.78 21.47
N ARG A 40 -12.21 -3.68 21.42
CA ARG A 40 -12.20 -4.94 22.17
C ARG A 40 -11.87 -6.14 21.29
N ALA A 41 -12.05 -6.03 19.98
CA ALA A 41 -11.67 -7.07 19.03
C ALA A 41 -10.35 -6.76 18.33
N PHE A 42 -9.51 -7.79 18.16
CA PHE A 42 -8.46 -7.82 17.17
C PHE A 42 -8.93 -8.69 16.01
N THR A 43 -9.02 -8.10 14.82
CA THR A 43 -9.48 -8.80 13.64
C THR A 43 -8.62 -8.47 12.43
N VAL A 44 -8.55 -9.41 11.48
CA VAL A 44 -7.97 -9.24 10.17
C VAL A 44 -8.98 -9.76 9.17
N ALA A 45 -9.58 -8.89 8.35
CA ALA A 45 -10.63 -9.30 7.42
C ALA A 45 -10.18 -10.45 6.50
N GLY A 46 -11.01 -11.49 6.36
CA GLY A 46 -10.71 -12.70 5.61
C GLY A 46 -9.79 -13.69 6.32
N ALA A 47 -9.26 -13.37 7.51
CA ALA A 47 -8.57 -14.35 8.36
C ALA A 47 -9.61 -15.18 9.12
N GLY A 48 -9.95 -16.35 8.55
CA GLY A 48 -11.08 -17.15 8.98
C GLY A 48 -10.87 -18.02 10.23
N THR A 49 -9.68 -17.98 10.87
CA THR A 49 -9.38 -18.83 12.04
C THR A 49 -8.79 -18.01 13.19
N ASP A 50 -9.13 -18.40 14.43
CA ASP A 50 -8.57 -17.78 15.64
C ASP A 50 -7.04 -17.89 15.67
N ALA A 51 -6.47 -19.02 15.24
CA ALA A 51 -5.03 -19.23 15.22
C ALA A 51 -4.30 -18.23 14.29
N LEU A 52 -4.86 -17.97 13.09
CA LEU A 52 -4.31 -17.00 12.15
C LEU A 52 -4.41 -15.57 12.67
N VAL A 53 -5.60 -15.18 13.17
CA VAL A 53 -5.83 -13.87 13.79
C VAL A 53 -4.90 -13.67 14.99
N GLY A 54 -4.74 -14.71 15.81
CA GLY A 54 -3.88 -14.70 16.98
C GLY A 54 -2.41 -14.56 16.65
N ASP A 55 -1.92 -15.18 15.58
CA ASP A 55 -0.53 -15.00 15.16
C ASP A 55 -0.28 -13.59 14.60
N PHE A 56 -1.23 -13.00 13.86
CA PHE A 56 -1.13 -11.58 13.48
C PHE A 56 -1.17 -10.65 14.69
N ARG A 57 -2.04 -10.91 15.68
CA ARG A 57 -2.08 -10.12 16.92
C ARG A 57 -0.74 -10.16 17.63
N LYS A 58 -0.10 -11.34 17.72
CA LYS A 58 1.24 -11.50 18.30
C LYS A 58 2.29 -10.70 17.52
N ALA A 59 2.29 -10.79 16.18
CA ALA A 59 3.23 -10.07 15.34
C ALA A 59 3.10 -8.54 15.48
N VAL A 60 1.87 -8.02 15.53
CA VAL A 60 1.65 -6.58 15.78
C VAL A 60 2.02 -6.19 17.21
N THR A 61 1.72 -7.04 18.21
CA THR A 61 2.09 -6.75 19.61
C THR A 61 3.60 -6.72 19.79
N LYS A 62 4.34 -7.64 19.13
CA LYS A 62 5.80 -7.64 19.07
C LYS A 62 6.36 -6.31 18.55
N ALA A 63 5.69 -5.68 17.58
CA ALA A 63 6.06 -4.35 17.07
C ALA A 63 6.11 -3.26 18.13
N LEU A 64 5.14 -3.21 19.03
CA LEU A 64 5.15 -2.26 20.15
C LEU A 64 6.14 -2.64 21.26
N GLU A 65 6.37 -3.93 21.47
CA GLU A 65 7.18 -4.41 22.58
C GLU A 65 8.69 -4.37 22.32
N THR A 66 9.09 -4.49 21.05
CA THR A 66 10.51 -4.60 20.66
C THR A 66 10.94 -3.53 19.67
N GLY A 67 10.05 -2.60 19.29
CA GLY A 67 10.32 -1.58 18.28
C GLY A 67 10.56 -2.16 16.87
N THR A 68 9.89 -3.27 16.52
CA THR A 68 10.08 -3.89 15.20
C THR A 68 9.57 -2.99 14.07
N SER A 69 10.29 -2.97 12.96
CA SER A 69 9.98 -2.15 11.78
C SER A 69 8.84 -2.77 10.94
N LEU A 70 8.27 -2.00 10.01
CA LEU A 70 7.31 -2.53 9.02
C LEU A 70 7.91 -3.68 8.21
N ARG A 71 9.23 -3.63 7.94
CA ARG A 71 9.96 -4.71 7.26
C ARG A 71 9.94 -5.99 8.10
N ASP A 72 10.28 -5.91 9.38
CA ASP A 72 10.29 -7.09 10.24
C ASP A 72 8.89 -7.70 10.38
N PHE A 73 7.86 -6.85 10.44
CA PHE A 73 6.48 -7.31 10.41
C PHE A 73 6.09 -7.97 9.09
N ARG A 74 6.65 -7.53 7.96
CA ARG A 74 6.42 -8.17 6.65
C ARG A 74 7.03 -9.57 6.59
N ASP A 75 8.22 -9.75 7.15
CA ASP A 75 8.83 -11.07 7.27
C ASP A 75 7.96 -12.00 8.17
N ASP A 76 7.46 -11.49 9.30
CA ASP A 76 6.50 -12.22 10.15
C ASP A 76 5.18 -12.49 9.41
N PHE A 77 4.67 -11.53 8.64
CA PHE A 77 3.44 -11.64 7.85
C PHE A 77 3.54 -12.77 6.82
N ASP A 78 4.61 -12.80 6.03
CA ASP A 78 4.84 -13.85 5.03
C ASP A 78 4.94 -15.23 5.71
N ALA A 79 5.66 -15.33 6.83
CA ALA A 79 5.75 -16.58 7.60
C ALA A 79 4.38 -17.05 8.15
N ILE A 80 3.54 -16.12 8.61
CA ILE A 80 2.17 -16.41 9.07
C ILE A 80 1.29 -16.87 7.90
N VAL A 81 1.35 -16.17 6.77
CA VAL A 81 0.61 -16.54 5.55
C VAL A 81 0.98 -17.95 5.10
N ASP A 82 2.28 -18.25 5.00
CA ASP A 82 2.79 -19.56 4.59
C ASP A 82 2.37 -20.67 5.58
N LYS A 83 2.52 -20.41 6.88
CA LYS A 83 2.15 -21.35 7.96
C LYS A 83 0.68 -21.76 7.90
N HIS A 84 -0.21 -20.81 7.64
CA HIS A 84 -1.66 -21.02 7.65
C HIS A 84 -2.24 -21.30 6.25
N GLY A 85 -1.43 -21.24 5.20
CA GLY A 85 -1.90 -21.36 3.81
C GLY A 85 -2.94 -20.30 3.44
N TRP A 86 -2.85 -19.10 4.03
CA TRP A 86 -3.90 -18.10 3.95
C TRP A 86 -3.90 -17.37 2.61
N ILE A 87 -4.97 -17.53 1.83
CA ILE A 87 -5.19 -16.77 0.60
C ILE A 87 -5.89 -15.47 0.96
N HIS A 88 -5.20 -14.35 0.81
CA HIS A 88 -5.72 -13.03 1.16
C HIS A 88 -5.96 -12.14 -0.08
N ASN A 89 -6.79 -11.11 0.10
CA ASN A 89 -7.03 -10.07 -0.89
C ASN A 89 -6.01 -8.92 -0.78
N GLY A 90 -5.78 -8.23 -1.89
CA GLY A 90 -4.78 -7.15 -1.99
C GLY A 90 -3.35 -7.68 -2.07
N THR A 91 -2.40 -6.80 -2.38
CA THR A 91 -0.99 -7.20 -2.45
C THR A 91 -0.43 -7.43 -1.04
N PRO A 92 0.42 -8.44 -0.80
CA PRO A 92 1.14 -8.65 0.47
C PRO A 92 1.73 -7.37 1.07
N GLY A 93 2.43 -6.55 0.27
CA GLY A 93 3.03 -5.30 0.73
C GLY A 93 2.01 -4.25 1.19
N TRP A 94 0.87 -4.13 0.49
CA TRP A 94 -0.23 -3.27 0.91
C TRP A 94 -0.97 -3.85 2.13
N ARG A 95 -1.23 -5.16 2.12
CA ARG A 95 -2.01 -5.86 3.14
C ARG A 95 -1.30 -5.85 4.49
N SER A 96 -0.02 -6.22 4.50
CA SER A 96 0.84 -6.16 5.68
C SER A 96 0.90 -4.73 6.24
N ARG A 97 1.11 -3.73 5.37
CA ARG A 97 1.14 -2.32 5.78
C ARG A 97 -0.17 -1.85 6.41
N ILE A 98 -1.32 -2.15 5.82
CA ILE A 98 -2.62 -1.78 6.38
C ILE A 98 -2.84 -2.43 7.75
N ILE A 99 -2.53 -3.72 7.90
CA ILE A 99 -2.65 -4.43 9.18
C ILE A 99 -1.73 -3.78 10.22
N PHE A 100 -0.47 -3.54 9.87
CA PHE A 100 0.53 -2.97 10.75
C PHE A 100 0.18 -1.52 11.17
N GLU A 101 0.08 -0.62 10.21
CA GLU A 101 -0.10 0.82 10.47
C GLU A 101 -1.44 1.10 11.15
N THR A 102 -2.53 0.43 10.76
CA THR A 102 -3.85 0.69 11.36
C THR A 102 -3.86 0.25 12.82
N ASN A 103 -3.36 -0.94 13.13
CA ASN A 103 -3.36 -1.42 14.51
C ASN A 103 -2.38 -0.63 15.38
N LEU A 104 -1.18 -0.30 14.88
CA LEU A 104 -0.23 0.51 15.63
C LEU A 104 -0.72 1.93 15.85
N SER A 105 -1.16 2.64 14.81
CA SER A 105 -1.65 4.02 14.97
C SER A 105 -2.82 4.11 15.93
N THR A 106 -3.73 3.14 15.89
CA THR A 106 -4.87 3.07 16.83
C THR A 106 -4.40 2.79 18.26
N ALA A 107 -3.44 1.87 18.46
CA ALA A 107 -2.90 1.56 19.78
C ALA A 107 -2.14 2.76 20.38
N TYR A 108 -1.26 3.41 19.61
CA TYR A 108 -0.58 4.63 20.03
C TYR A 108 -1.57 5.76 20.35
N SER A 109 -2.62 5.90 19.55
CA SER A 109 -3.67 6.89 19.81
C SER A 109 -4.40 6.62 21.12
N ALA A 110 -4.81 5.37 21.36
CA ALA A 110 -5.49 4.96 22.58
C ALA A 110 -4.61 5.18 23.83
N GLY A 111 -3.34 4.79 23.75
CA GLY A 111 -2.38 5.02 24.83
C GLY A 111 -2.15 6.51 25.09
N ARG A 112 -2.03 7.33 24.04
CA ARG A 112 -1.85 8.77 24.20
C ARG A 112 -3.06 9.41 24.85
N TYR A 113 -4.26 9.01 24.43
CA TYR A 113 -5.48 9.51 25.05
C TYR A 113 -5.52 9.16 26.55
N ALA A 114 -5.10 7.95 26.94
CA ALA A 114 -5.03 7.59 28.35
C ALA A 114 -4.13 8.55 29.14
N GLN A 115 -2.91 8.81 28.67
CA GLN A 115 -1.99 9.77 29.28
C GLN A 115 -2.53 11.21 29.28
N GLN A 116 -3.17 11.63 28.18
CA GLN A 116 -3.73 12.97 28.01
C GLN A 116 -4.95 13.23 28.90
N THR A 117 -5.65 12.18 29.31
CA THR A 117 -6.83 12.26 30.18
C THR A 117 -6.54 11.98 31.65
N GLU A 118 -5.28 11.78 32.02
CA GLU A 118 -4.91 11.74 33.43
C GLU A 118 -5.23 13.08 34.11
N PRO A 119 -5.76 13.08 35.35
CA PRO A 119 -6.22 14.31 36.00
C PRO A 119 -5.16 15.43 36.04
N GLU A 120 -3.90 15.06 36.31
CA GLU A 120 -2.78 15.99 36.33
C GLU A 120 -2.47 16.56 34.94
N THR A 121 -2.54 15.73 33.90
CA THR A 121 -2.33 16.15 32.51
C THR A 121 -3.42 17.11 32.06
N LEU A 122 -4.70 16.82 32.35
CA LEU A 122 -5.81 17.71 32.01
C LEU A 122 -5.74 19.04 32.76
N ALA A 123 -5.29 19.02 34.02
CA ALA A 123 -5.09 20.25 34.80
C ALA A 123 -3.99 21.14 34.19
N ALA A 124 -2.90 20.55 33.71
CA ALA A 124 -1.79 21.27 33.09
C ALA A 124 -2.07 21.69 31.64
N PHE A 125 -2.79 20.86 30.89
CA PHE A 125 -3.05 20.98 29.46
C PHE A 125 -4.55 20.81 29.15
N PRO A 126 -5.40 21.79 29.53
CA PRO A 126 -6.85 21.69 29.39
C PRO A 126 -7.36 21.84 27.95
N TYR A 127 -6.46 22.12 26.99
CA TYR A 127 -6.80 22.27 25.58
C TYR A 127 -6.05 21.25 24.73
N TRP A 128 -6.64 20.84 23.63
CA TRP A 128 -6.06 19.93 22.66
C TRP A 128 -6.03 20.59 21.29
N GLU A 129 -4.92 20.39 20.58
CA GLU A 129 -4.72 20.84 19.21
C GLU A 129 -4.70 19.65 18.26
N TYR A 130 -5.47 19.75 17.19
CA TYR A 130 -5.41 18.80 16.09
C TYR A 130 -4.18 19.08 15.23
N VAL A 131 -3.27 18.12 15.12
CA VAL A 131 -2.04 18.23 14.33
C VAL A 131 -2.12 17.27 13.16
N HIS A 132 -2.27 17.83 11.96
CA HIS A 132 -2.22 17.07 10.73
C HIS A 132 -0.83 16.47 10.52
N SER A 133 -0.77 15.33 9.84
CA SER A 133 0.50 14.67 9.54
C SER A 133 1.31 15.45 8.51
N GLY A 134 2.58 15.10 8.32
CA GLY A 134 3.36 15.58 7.19
C GLY A 134 3.10 14.80 5.89
N SER A 135 1.88 14.29 5.67
CA SER A 135 1.57 13.48 4.48
C SER A 135 1.75 14.28 3.19
N ALA A 136 2.46 13.72 2.20
CA ALA A 136 2.62 14.29 0.87
C ALA A 136 1.31 14.36 0.08
N HIS A 137 0.38 13.43 0.35
CA HIS A 137 -0.96 13.41 -0.22
C HIS A 137 -1.99 13.47 0.92
N PRO A 138 -2.22 14.66 1.49
CA PRO A 138 -3.13 14.82 2.60
C PRO A 138 -4.59 14.68 2.14
N ARG A 139 -5.45 14.17 3.02
CA ARG A 139 -6.89 14.41 2.87
C ARG A 139 -7.13 15.88 3.21
N GLU A 140 -7.62 16.66 2.25
CA GLU A 140 -7.85 18.10 2.46
C GLU A 140 -8.75 18.38 3.67
N ALA A 141 -9.73 17.50 3.94
CA ALA A 141 -10.55 17.57 5.14
C ALA A 141 -9.72 17.48 6.44
N HIS A 142 -8.70 16.62 6.53
CA HIS A 142 -7.83 16.51 7.71
C HIS A 142 -6.86 17.68 7.79
N LYS A 143 -6.35 18.16 6.65
CA LYS A 143 -5.46 19.32 6.57
C LYS A 143 -6.15 20.60 7.06
N ALA A 144 -7.44 20.76 6.76
CA ALA A 144 -8.25 21.88 7.24
C ALA A 144 -8.43 21.90 8.77
N LEU A 145 -8.24 20.75 9.44
CA LEU A 145 -8.28 20.64 10.90
C LEU A 145 -6.94 21.01 11.56
N ASN A 146 -5.86 21.14 10.80
CA ASN A 146 -4.55 21.43 11.37
C ASN A 146 -4.54 22.75 12.15
N GLY A 147 -4.08 22.71 13.40
CA GLY A 147 -4.02 23.87 14.29
C GLY A 147 -5.36 24.25 14.90
N LYS A 148 -6.45 23.49 14.68
CA LYS A 148 -7.70 23.68 15.42
C LYS A 148 -7.50 23.28 16.87
N ILE A 149 -7.89 24.17 17.78
CA ILE A 149 -7.73 23.99 19.22
C ILE A 149 -9.09 24.07 19.89
N TYR A 150 -9.41 23.06 20.69
CA TYR A 150 -10.62 22.98 21.49
C TYR A 150 -10.27 22.59 22.93
N ARG A 151 -11.22 22.70 23.85
CA ARG A 151 -11.05 22.11 25.19
C ARG A 151 -10.90 20.60 25.07
N ALA A 152 -10.13 20.00 25.97
CA ALA A 152 -9.90 18.55 26.01
C ALA A 152 -11.20 17.75 26.28
N ASP A 153 -12.19 18.37 26.95
CA ASP A 153 -13.50 17.80 27.25
C ASP A 153 -14.58 18.10 26.19
N ASP A 154 -14.21 18.75 25.07
CA ASP A 154 -15.15 19.06 24.00
C ASP A 154 -15.61 17.76 23.29
N PRO A 155 -16.94 17.51 23.13
CA PRO A 155 -17.48 16.31 22.48
C PRO A 155 -17.00 16.10 21.04
N TRP A 156 -16.45 17.12 20.38
CA TRP A 156 -15.85 16.97 19.06
C TRP A 156 -14.74 15.91 19.03
N TRP A 157 -14.00 15.76 20.13
CA TRP A 157 -12.97 14.73 20.26
C TRP A 157 -13.52 13.30 20.36
N ASP A 158 -14.83 13.11 20.53
CA ASP A 158 -15.42 11.76 20.51
C ASP A 158 -15.37 11.13 19.12
N THR A 159 -15.26 11.95 18.06
CA THR A 159 -15.30 11.49 16.66
C THR A 159 -14.12 11.97 15.80
N TYR A 160 -13.46 13.07 16.18
CA TYR A 160 -12.33 13.63 15.42
C TYR A 160 -10.95 13.39 16.07
N TYR A 161 -10.88 12.66 17.19
CA TYR A 161 -9.61 12.27 17.78
C TYR A 161 -8.95 11.16 16.92
N PRO A 162 -7.80 11.42 16.25
CA PRO A 162 -7.21 10.49 15.29
C PRO A 162 -6.87 9.11 15.86
N PRO A 163 -6.76 8.05 15.03
CA PRO A 163 -6.80 8.08 13.56
C PRO A 163 -8.21 8.28 13.01
N ASN A 164 -8.33 9.14 11.99
CA ASN A 164 -9.60 9.50 11.36
C ASN A 164 -9.85 8.73 10.05
N GLY A 165 -9.06 7.69 9.80
CA GLY A 165 -9.14 6.89 8.59
C GLY A 165 -7.90 6.05 8.32
N TRP A 166 -7.96 5.25 7.25
CA TRP A 166 -6.88 4.37 6.83
C TRP A 166 -5.62 5.18 6.49
N GLY A 167 -4.45 4.78 7.01
CA GLY A 167 -3.20 5.52 6.81
C GLY A 167 -3.18 6.93 7.40
N CYS A 168 -4.07 7.26 8.34
CA CYS A 168 -4.07 8.56 9.01
C CYS A 168 -2.86 8.68 9.95
N GLY A 169 -2.01 9.68 9.72
CA GLY A 169 -0.88 10.02 10.59
C GLY A 169 -1.13 11.24 11.50
N CYS A 170 -2.37 11.74 11.56
CA CYS A 170 -2.73 12.89 12.39
C CYS A 170 -2.63 12.54 13.88
N ARG A 171 -2.45 13.54 14.73
CA ARG A 171 -2.34 13.35 16.18
C ARG A 171 -2.96 14.52 16.95
N VAL A 172 -3.20 14.30 18.23
CA VAL A 172 -3.57 15.36 19.18
C VAL A 172 -2.37 15.78 20.01
N ARG A 173 -2.16 17.10 20.10
CA ARG A 173 -1.13 17.71 20.96
C ARG A 173 -1.81 18.41 22.14
N PRO A 174 -1.44 18.09 23.40
CA PRO A 174 -1.90 18.84 24.55
C PRO A 174 -1.34 20.27 24.56
N VAL A 175 -2.19 21.23 24.92
CA VAL A 175 -1.88 22.66 24.95
C VAL A 175 -2.28 23.23 26.31
N SER A 176 -1.32 23.89 26.96
CA SER A 176 -1.56 24.59 28.23
C SER A 176 -2.16 25.97 27.98
N ALA A 177 -2.80 26.56 28.99
CA ALA A 177 -3.31 27.93 28.89
C ALA A 177 -2.22 28.95 28.53
N ARG A 178 -0.99 28.77 29.06
CA ARG A 178 0.17 29.60 28.67
C ARG A 178 0.59 29.36 27.23
N GLY A 179 0.52 28.10 26.75
CA GLY A 179 0.78 27.75 25.35
C GLY A 179 -0.21 28.42 24.40
N LEU A 180 -1.50 28.37 24.74
CA LEU A 180 -2.59 29.02 24.01
C LEU A 180 -2.36 30.54 23.89
N ALA A 181 -1.98 31.20 24.99
CA ALA A 181 -1.67 32.63 25.01
C ALA A 181 -0.46 32.99 24.12
N ARG A 182 0.57 32.15 24.08
CA ARG A 182 1.73 32.33 23.16
C ARG A 182 1.36 32.17 21.69
N MET A 183 0.33 31.39 21.39
CA MET A 183 -0.24 31.26 20.04
C MET A 183 -1.12 32.45 19.65
N GLY A 184 -1.23 33.48 20.50
CA GLY A 184 -2.01 34.70 20.24
C GLY A 184 -3.50 34.55 20.50
N ILE A 185 -3.96 33.38 20.95
CA ILE A 185 -5.36 33.13 21.30
C ILE A 185 -5.59 33.68 22.72
N ARG A 186 -6.21 34.84 22.81
CA ARG A 186 -6.55 35.54 24.07
C ARG A 186 -8.07 35.57 24.24
N GLY A 187 -8.59 34.81 25.21
CA GLY A 187 -10.03 34.68 25.45
C GLY A 187 -10.46 33.21 25.63
N PRO A 188 -11.75 32.95 25.91
CA PRO A 188 -12.27 31.59 25.99
C PRO A 188 -12.13 30.88 24.64
N VAL A 189 -11.64 29.65 24.64
CA VAL A 189 -11.68 28.79 23.45
C VAL A 189 -13.14 28.48 23.14
N LEU A 190 -13.57 28.84 21.93
CA LEU A 190 -14.93 28.55 21.49
C LEU A 190 -15.13 27.04 21.38
N PRO A 191 -16.35 26.53 21.65
CA PRO A 191 -16.67 25.14 21.41
C PRO A 191 -16.48 24.81 19.93
N ALA A 192 -16.18 23.55 19.65
CA ALA A 192 -16.10 23.08 18.29
C ALA A 192 -17.43 23.29 17.53
N PRO A 193 -17.37 23.48 16.20
CA PRO A 193 -18.58 23.58 15.39
C PRO A 193 -19.38 22.28 15.45
N THR A 194 -20.67 22.36 15.15
CA THR A 194 -21.55 21.20 15.05
C THR A 194 -20.98 20.19 14.05
N ILE A 195 -21.00 18.91 14.43
CA ILE A 195 -20.51 17.83 13.59
C ILE A 195 -21.52 17.59 12.47
N GLU A 196 -21.13 17.91 11.24
CA GLU A 196 -21.88 17.53 10.05
C GLU A 196 -21.62 16.06 9.72
N THR A 197 -22.68 15.34 9.36
CA THR A 197 -22.60 13.92 8.97
C THR A 197 -23.04 13.74 7.53
N ARG A 198 -22.50 12.71 6.88
CA ARG A 198 -22.89 12.24 5.55
C ARG A 198 -23.38 10.81 5.63
N GLN A 199 -24.30 10.47 4.75
CA GLN A 199 -24.73 9.10 4.58
C GLN A 199 -23.60 8.25 3.99
N TRP A 200 -23.41 7.06 4.55
CA TRP A 200 -22.57 6.01 3.99
C TRP A 200 -23.35 4.70 3.97
N VAL A 201 -23.31 3.98 2.84
CA VAL A 201 -23.96 2.69 2.68
C VAL A 201 -22.90 1.62 2.82
N ASN A 202 -23.06 0.70 3.77
CA ASN A 202 -22.21 -0.45 3.90
C ASN A 202 -22.29 -1.27 2.59
N PRO A 203 -21.19 -1.42 1.85
CA PRO A 203 -21.22 -2.05 0.54
C PRO A 203 -21.53 -3.55 0.59
N HIS A 204 -21.38 -4.20 1.76
CA HIS A 204 -21.68 -5.62 1.95
C HIS A 204 -23.10 -5.87 2.46
N THR A 205 -23.56 -5.10 3.45
CA THR A 205 -24.87 -5.35 4.08
C THR A 205 -25.98 -4.47 3.53
N GLY A 206 -25.65 -3.38 2.82
CA GLY A 206 -26.60 -2.35 2.42
C GLY A 206 -27.07 -1.44 3.56
N GLU A 207 -26.58 -1.66 4.79
CA GLU A 207 -26.92 -0.85 5.96
C GLU A 207 -26.49 0.60 5.76
N ILE A 208 -27.36 1.55 6.09
CA ILE A 208 -27.07 2.97 6.04
C ILE A 208 -26.56 3.45 7.40
N LYS A 209 -25.37 4.06 7.42
CA LYS A 209 -24.80 4.75 8.59
C LYS A 209 -24.55 6.23 8.29
N TYR A 210 -24.56 7.05 9.33
CA TYR A 210 -24.22 8.47 9.24
C TYR A 210 -22.82 8.69 9.81
N VAL A 211 -21.88 9.08 8.96
CA VAL A 211 -20.46 9.22 9.31
C VAL A 211 -20.08 10.70 9.26
N PRO A 212 -19.34 11.24 10.25
CA PRO A 212 -18.88 12.63 10.22
C PRO A 212 -18.12 12.99 8.94
N VAL A 213 -18.34 14.20 8.43
CA VAL A 213 -17.63 14.68 7.25
C VAL A 213 -16.13 14.78 7.55
N GLY A 214 -15.32 14.20 6.66
CA GLY A 214 -13.87 14.13 6.80
C GLY A 214 -13.37 12.92 7.61
N ILE A 215 -14.26 12.07 8.13
CA ILE A 215 -13.90 10.81 8.79
C ILE A 215 -14.21 9.63 7.85
N ASP A 216 -13.28 8.68 7.77
CA ASP A 216 -13.52 7.43 7.04
C ASP A 216 -14.47 6.52 7.88
N PRO A 217 -15.42 5.80 7.26
CA PRO A 217 -16.30 4.89 7.97
C PRO A 217 -15.49 3.82 8.74
N GLY A 218 -15.89 3.55 9.97
CA GLY A 218 -15.19 2.69 10.94
C GLY A 218 -14.21 3.44 11.85
N PHE A 219 -13.94 4.72 11.61
CA PHE A 219 -13.02 5.55 12.40
C PHE A 219 -13.72 6.67 13.17
N GLU A 220 -15.05 6.75 13.12
CA GLU A 220 -15.88 7.74 13.81
C GLU A 220 -16.01 7.47 15.32
N HIS A 221 -14.90 7.11 15.97
CA HIS A 221 -14.82 6.92 17.41
C HIS A 221 -13.43 7.28 17.92
N ASN A 222 -13.37 7.79 19.14
CA ASN A 222 -12.11 7.96 19.85
C ASN A 222 -11.65 6.61 20.45
N PRO A 223 -10.54 6.02 19.98
CA PRO A 223 -10.14 4.68 20.40
C PRO A 223 -9.74 4.63 21.88
N GLY A 224 -9.11 5.67 22.40
CA GLY A 224 -8.72 5.72 23.81
C GLY A 224 -9.89 5.96 24.75
N ARG A 225 -10.84 6.81 24.37
CA ARG A 225 -12.07 7.01 25.13
C ARG A 225 -12.89 5.73 25.20
N ALA A 226 -13.11 5.09 24.05
CA ALA A 226 -13.84 3.82 23.98
C ALA A 226 -13.08 2.70 24.74
N TRP A 227 -11.75 2.73 24.77
CA TRP A 227 -10.95 1.79 25.56
C TRP A 227 -11.09 1.98 27.07
N LYS A 228 -11.08 3.24 27.53
CA LYS A 228 -11.34 3.57 28.95
C LYS A 228 -12.81 3.37 29.34
N ALA A 229 -13.73 3.34 28.38
CA ALA A 229 -15.12 2.97 28.64
C ALA A 229 -15.24 1.45 28.87
N GLU A 230 -15.65 1.06 30.08
CA GLU A 230 -15.78 -0.34 30.50
C GLU A 230 -16.91 -1.13 29.78
N ARG A 231 -17.65 -0.51 28.84
CA ARG A 231 -18.93 -1.04 28.31
C ARG A 231 -19.02 -1.15 26.78
N VAL A 232 -17.97 -1.59 26.09
CA VAL A 232 -18.08 -1.94 24.67
C VAL A 232 -18.49 -3.41 24.54
N GLN A 233 -19.74 -3.67 24.16
CA GLN A 233 -20.23 -5.01 23.84
C GLN A 233 -19.79 -5.38 22.42
N LEU A 234 -19.25 -6.59 22.24
CA LEU A 234 -18.96 -7.14 20.90
C LEU A 234 -20.28 -7.60 20.25
N PRO A 235 -20.43 -7.46 18.92
CA PRO A 235 -21.61 -7.96 18.22
C PRO A 235 -21.66 -9.50 18.31
N ALA A 236 -22.87 -10.08 18.37
CA ALA A 236 -23.07 -11.54 18.53
C ALA A 236 -22.43 -12.39 17.40
N ASN A 237 -22.16 -11.75 16.26
CA ASN A 237 -21.56 -12.29 15.05
C ASN A 237 -20.02 -12.23 15.05
N ALA A 238 -19.39 -11.63 16.07
CA ALA A 238 -17.93 -11.57 16.28
C ALA A 238 -17.27 -12.90 16.70
N THR A 239 -18.07 -13.95 16.82
CA THR A 239 -17.59 -15.33 16.81
C THR A 239 -18.33 -16.01 15.68
N LEU A 240 -17.65 -16.27 14.56
CA LEU A 240 -18.16 -17.23 13.59
C LEU A 240 -18.39 -18.54 14.35
N GLN A 241 -19.65 -18.89 14.62
CA GLN A 241 -19.95 -20.25 15.03
C GLN A 241 -19.50 -21.15 13.87
N PRO A 242 -18.73 -22.22 14.12
CA PRO A 242 -18.44 -23.17 13.07
C PRO A 242 -19.77 -23.68 12.54
N SER A 243 -20.00 -23.55 11.23
CA SER A 243 -21.19 -24.11 10.58
C SER A 243 -21.37 -25.56 11.01
N PRO A 244 -22.55 -25.98 11.49
CA PRO A 244 -22.80 -27.38 11.80
C PRO A 244 -22.73 -28.19 10.49
N GLY A 245 -21.67 -28.97 10.33
CA GLY A 245 -21.56 -29.99 9.28
C GLY A 245 -20.79 -29.60 8.01
N ALA A 246 -19.57 -29.06 8.12
CA ALA A 246 -18.64 -29.09 6.99
C ALA A 246 -17.85 -30.41 6.98
N PRO A 247 -18.11 -31.37 6.06
CA PRO A 247 -17.19 -32.47 5.84
C PRO A 247 -15.89 -31.93 5.20
N SER A 248 -14.75 -32.50 5.60
CA SER A 248 -13.44 -32.26 4.99
C SER A 248 -13.55 -32.30 3.46
N PRO A 249 -12.86 -31.41 2.70
CA PRO A 249 -13.02 -31.37 1.24
C PRO A 249 -12.54 -32.67 0.60
N GLN A 250 -13.49 -33.52 0.20
CA GLN A 250 -13.26 -34.53 -0.83
C GLN A 250 -13.47 -33.87 -2.19
N VAL A 251 -12.51 -34.05 -3.09
CA VAL A 251 -12.54 -33.56 -4.47
C VAL A 251 -13.73 -34.19 -5.22
N PRO A 252 -14.72 -33.42 -5.70
CA PRO A 252 -15.80 -33.99 -6.50
C PRO A 252 -15.34 -34.16 -7.96
N THR A 253 -15.37 -35.39 -8.45
CA THR A 253 -15.24 -35.75 -9.86
C THR A 253 -16.61 -35.87 -10.51
N THR A 254 -17.22 -34.80 -11.05
CA THR A 254 -18.14 -34.78 -12.23
C THR A 254 -18.72 -33.37 -12.52
N PRO A 255 -19.17 -33.07 -13.76
CA PRO A 255 -19.23 -31.72 -14.32
C PRO A 255 -20.49 -30.91 -13.98
N ALA A 256 -20.34 -29.58 -14.01
CA ALA A 256 -21.34 -28.59 -13.66
C ALA A 256 -22.51 -28.48 -14.68
N PRO A 257 -23.75 -28.19 -14.23
CA PRO A 257 -24.86 -27.84 -15.10
C PRO A 257 -24.75 -26.39 -15.63
N ALA A 258 -25.35 -26.14 -16.79
CA ALA A 258 -25.28 -24.86 -17.50
C ALA A 258 -25.95 -23.69 -16.73
N PRO A 259 -25.39 -22.46 -16.82
CA PRO A 259 -25.90 -21.31 -16.07
C PRO A 259 -27.19 -20.74 -16.70
N ARG A 260 -28.22 -20.52 -15.85
CA ARG A 260 -29.37 -19.66 -16.18
C ARG A 260 -29.00 -18.19 -15.97
N GLN A 261 -29.34 -17.34 -16.95
CA GLN A 261 -29.13 -15.89 -16.90
C GLN A 261 -30.15 -15.20 -15.95
N PRO A 262 -29.74 -14.25 -15.10
CA PRO A 262 -30.65 -13.34 -14.44
C PRO A 262 -31.03 -12.17 -15.37
N LYS A 263 -32.33 -11.88 -15.44
CA LYS A 263 -32.91 -10.74 -16.18
C LYS A 263 -32.52 -9.42 -15.50
N GLN A 264 -31.91 -8.51 -16.24
CA GLN A 264 -31.72 -7.11 -15.83
C GLN A 264 -33.05 -6.36 -15.87
N LYS A 265 -33.32 -5.56 -14.83
CA LYS A 265 -34.33 -4.51 -14.85
C LYS A 265 -33.57 -3.19 -15.01
N GLU A 266 -33.77 -2.52 -16.14
CA GLU A 266 -33.19 -1.21 -16.47
C GLU A 266 -33.60 -0.15 -15.44
N LEU A 267 -32.61 0.60 -14.96
CA LEU A 267 -32.81 1.86 -14.26
C LEU A 267 -32.35 2.97 -15.23
N ASP A 268 -33.33 3.67 -15.80
CA ASP A 268 -33.14 4.77 -16.74
C ASP A 268 -32.66 6.01 -15.97
N LEU A 269 -31.42 6.43 -16.22
CA LEU A 269 -30.87 7.70 -15.79
C LEU A 269 -30.43 8.45 -17.05
N GLY A 270 -31.17 9.51 -17.37
CA GLY A 270 -30.95 10.37 -18.54
C GLY A 270 -29.54 10.98 -18.60
N PRO A 271 -29.13 11.49 -19.77
CA PRO A 271 -27.74 11.81 -20.05
C PRO A 271 -27.29 13.09 -19.34
N ALA A 272 -26.15 13.02 -18.66
CA ALA A 272 -25.40 14.19 -18.20
C ALA A 272 -24.65 14.86 -19.39
N PRO A 273 -24.43 16.18 -19.36
CA PRO A 273 -23.96 16.95 -20.52
C PRO A 273 -22.53 16.56 -20.95
N VAL A 274 -22.41 16.28 -22.25
CA VAL A 274 -21.18 15.89 -22.94
C VAL A 274 -20.29 17.11 -23.15
N GLN A 275 -19.09 17.12 -22.56
CA GLN A 275 -17.98 17.95 -23.07
C GLN A 275 -17.50 17.33 -24.40
N PRO A 276 -17.20 18.14 -25.44
CA PRO A 276 -16.83 17.59 -26.74
C PRO A 276 -15.52 16.79 -26.65
N ALA A 277 -15.63 15.49 -26.90
CA ALA A 277 -14.52 14.57 -26.99
C ALA A 277 -13.53 15.01 -28.09
N ALA A 278 -12.24 15.06 -27.75
CA ALA A 278 -11.19 15.11 -28.75
C ALA A 278 -11.31 13.89 -29.68
N ARG A 279 -11.27 14.12 -30.99
CA ARG A 279 -11.40 13.08 -32.02
C ARG A 279 -10.44 11.91 -31.76
N PRO A 280 -10.87 10.64 -31.94
CA PRO A 280 -9.99 9.49 -31.77
C PRO A 280 -8.88 9.53 -32.83
N ALA A 281 -7.63 9.51 -32.38
CA ALA A 281 -6.47 9.38 -33.24
C ALA A 281 -6.55 8.04 -33.99
N ARG A 282 -6.41 8.09 -35.32
CA ARG A 282 -6.37 6.89 -36.18
C ARG A 282 -5.29 5.92 -35.66
N SER A 283 -5.64 4.64 -35.64
CA SER A 283 -4.73 3.52 -35.32
C SER A 283 -3.46 3.62 -36.17
N ARG A 284 -2.36 4.09 -35.58
CA ARG A 284 -1.04 3.98 -36.20
C ARG A 284 -0.51 2.57 -35.93
N PRO A 285 0.14 1.93 -36.91
CA PRO A 285 0.85 0.68 -36.67
C PRO A 285 1.85 0.87 -35.54
N ALA A 286 2.13 -0.22 -34.79
CA ALA A 286 3.20 -0.25 -33.80
C ALA A 286 4.47 0.36 -34.45
N PRO A 287 5.08 1.38 -33.84
CA PRO A 287 6.29 1.96 -34.40
C PRO A 287 7.35 0.86 -34.53
N ALA A 288 8.09 0.88 -35.64
CA ALA A 288 9.28 0.05 -35.75
C ALA A 288 10.20 0.32 -34.53
N PRO A 289 10.97 -0.69 -34.06
CA PRO A 289 11.98 -0.46 -33.04
C PRO A 289 12.83 0.75 -33.44
N ASP A 290 13.05 1.65 -32.50
CA ASP A 290 13.85 2.85 -32.75
C ASP A 290 15.26 2.42 -33.15
N PRO A 291 15.71 2.63 -34.41
CA PRO A 291 16.96 2.07 -34.91
C PRO A 291 18.18 2.63 -34.19
N ASN A 292 18.02 3.75 -33.47
CA ASN A 292 19.07 4.39 -32.69
C ASN A 292 19.07 3.96 -31.22
N ARG A 293 18.15 3.07 -30.80
CA ARG A 293 18.10 2.59 -29.42
C ARG A 293 19.19 1.53 -29.19
N PRO A 294 20.10 1.70 -28.22
CA PRO A 294 21.15 0.73 -27.94
C PRO A 294 20.58 -0.64 -27.58
N ALA A 295 21.12 -1.70 -28.15
CA ALA A 295 20.74 -3.07 -27.80
C ALA A 295 21.08 -3.38 -26.34
N TRP A 296 20.26 -4.18 -25.68
CA TRP A 296 20.56 -4.68 -24.34
C TRP A 296 21.76 -5.65 -24.39
N PRO A 297 22.61 -5.70 -23.34
CA PRO A 297 23.78 -6.58 -23.30
C PRO A 297 23.43 -8.05 -22.97
N TRP A 298 22.15 -8.42 -23.03
CA TRP A 298 21.65 -9.77 -22.79
C TRP A 298 20.67 -10.18 -23.88
N GLU A 299 20.54 -11.49 -24.06
CA GLU A 299 19.47 -12.06 -24.87
C GLU A 299 18.22 -12.29 -24.01
N ALA A 300 17.05 -12.23 -24.66
CA ALA A 300 15.80 -12.63 -24.03
C ALA A 300 15.79 -14.16 -23.87
N GLU A 301 15.57 -14.64 -22.65
CA GLU A 301 15.57 -16.08 -22.32
C GLU A 301 14.17 -16.54 -21.87
N PRO A 302 13.19 -16.68 -22.80
CA PRO A 302 11.89 -17.24 -22.43
C PRO A 302 12.06 -18.70 -22.00
N ARG A 303 11.63 -19.03 -20.77
CA ARG A 303 11.78 -20.38 -20.19
C ARG A 303 10.61 -21.33 -20.44
N ARG A 304 9.54 -20.87 -21.10
CA ARG A 304 8.29 -21.62 -21.17
C ARG A 304 7.87 -21.99 -22.59
N ALA A 305 7.37 -23.22 -22.72
CA ALA A 305 6.56 -23.63 -23.85
C ALA A 305 5.26 -22.81 -23.92
N ALA A 306 4.55 -22.90 -25.06
CA ALA A 306 3.27 -22.22 -25.25
C ALA A 306 2.29 -22.57 -24.13
N MET A 307 1.77 -21.55 -23.43
CA MET A 307 0.74 -21.73 -22.40
C MET A 307 -0.64 -21.29 -22.89
N ASP A 308 -1.67 -21.83 -22.27
CA ASP A 308 -3.03 -21.38 -22.48
C ASP A 308 -3.20 -19.99 -21.90
N ILE A 309 -3.80 -19.10 -22.69
CA ILE A 309 -4.08 -17.73 -22.29
C ILE A 309 -5.55 -17.44 -22.57
N SER A 310 -6.16 -16.65 -21.69
CA SER A 310 -7.48 -16.08 -21.94
C SER A 310 -7.33 -14.63 -22.41
N ILE A 311 -8.15 -14.22 -23.37
CA ILE A 311 -8.19 -12.85 -23.87
C ILE A 311 -9.65 -12.51 -24.09
N ASP A 312 -10.15 -11.48 -23.40
CA ASP A 312 -11.49 -10.98 -23.68
C ASP A 312 -11.52 -10.13 -24.97
N THR A 313 -12.70 -9.98 -25.56
CA THR A 313 -12.88 -9.28 -26.86
C THR A 313 -12.39 -7.84 -26.78
N ARG A 314 -12.68 -7.14 -25.68
CA ARG A 314 -12.31 -5.74 -25.48
C ARG A 314 -10.79 -5.59 -25.33
N ALA A 315 -10.12 -6.53 -24.68
CA ALA A 315 -8.67 -6.59 -24.55
C ALA A 315 -7.99 -6.78 -25.91
N MET A 316 -8.55 -7.61 -26.79
CA MET A 316 -8.03 -7.78 -28.15
C MET A 316 -8.16 -6.50 -28.98
N GLU A 317 -9.29 -5.79 -28.87
CA GLU A 317 -9.49 -4.50 -29.55
C GLU A 317 -8.57 -3.41 -29.02
N LEU A 318 -8.50 -3.27 -27.69
CA LEU A 318 -7.64 -2.30 -27.03
C LEU A 318 -6.15 -2.57 -27.33
N ALA A 319 -5.72 -3.83 -27.35
CA ALA A 319 -4.34 -4.18 -27.69
C ALA A 319 -3.96 -3.77 -29.12
N LYS A 320 -4.88 -3.90 -30.08
CA LYS A 320 -4.68 -3.41 -31.45
C LYS A 320 -4.58 -1.89 -31.49
N GLN A 321 -5.43 -1.18 -30.74
CA GLN A 321 -5.42 0.28 -30.64
C GLN A 321 -4.12 0.80 -30.02
N LEU A 322 -3.65 0.15 -28.95
CA LEU A 322 -2.40 0.50 -28.28
C LEU A 322 -1.16 0.08 -29.10
N GLY A 323 -1.31 -0.88 -30.02
CA GLY A 323 -0.21 -1.45 -30.80
C GLY A 323 0.63 -2.46 -30.02
N VAL A 324 0.05 -3.11 -29.00
CA VAL A 324 0.73 -4.09 -28.13
C VAL A 324 0.77 -5.47 -28.79
N PHE A 325 -0.34 -5.92 -29.37
CA PHE A 325 -0.43 -7.11 -30.22
C PHE A 325 -1.67 -7.07 -31.13
N LYS A 326 -1.63 -7.82 -32.23
CA LYS A 326 -2.66 -7.82 -33.28
C LYS A 326 -3.53 -9.07 -33.31
N ASN A 327 -3.04 -10.18 -32.76
CA ASN A 327 -3.71 -11.48 -32.83
C ASN A 327 -3.38 -12.33 -31.59
N LYS A 328 -4.10 -13.45 -31.43
CA LYS A 328 -3.93 -14.36 -30.29
C LYS A 328 -2.52 -14.97 -30.21
N THR A 329 -1.87 -15.20 -31.35
CA THR A 329 -0.51 -15.75 -31.40
C THR A 329 0.51 -14.77 -30.81
N GLU A 330 0.44 -13.50 -31.19
CA GLU A 330 1.27 -12.43 -30.62
C GLU A 330 0.97 -12.22 -29.13
N ALA A 331 -0.30 -12.23 -28.73
CA ALA A 331 -0.70 -12.10 -27.33
C ALA A 331 -0.13 -13.24 -26.45
N ARG A 332 -0.13 -14.47 -26.96
CA ARG A 332 0.45 -15.64 -26.28
C ARG A 332 1.96 -15.53 -26.18
N ARG A 333 2.62 -15.16 -27.27
CA ARG A 333 4.07 -14.92 -27.26
C ARG A 333 4.44 -13.83 -26.25
N LEU A 334 3.70 -12.71 -26.25
CA LEU A 334 3.95 -11.60 -25.34
C LEU A 334 3.76 -12.01 -23.87
N ALA A 335 2.66 -12.70 -23.55
CA ALA A 335 2.44 -13.22 -22.20
C ALA A 335 3.56 -14.16 -21.74
N ASN A 336 4.04 -15.05 -22.63
CA ASN A 336 5.17 -15.95 -22.34
C ASN A 336 6.46 -15.18 -22.03
N GLU A 337 6.78 -14.18 -22.85
CA GLU A 337 7.99 -13.36 -22.68
C GLU A 337 7.92 -12.57 -21.35
N LEU A 338 6.80 -11.90 -21.08
CA LEU A 338 6.63 -11.10 -19.85
C LEU A 338 6.62 -11.95 -18.57
N MET A 339 6.35 -13.25 -18.67
CA MET A 339 6.37 -14.20 -17.56
C MET A 339 7.64 -15.06 -17.51
N ALA A 340 8.72 -14.68 -18.17
CA ALA A 340 9.95 -15.49 -18.24
C ALA A 340 10.57 -15.84 -16.87
N GLY A 341 10.27 -15.07 -15.81
CA GLY A 341 10.70 -15.38 -14.44
C GLY A 341 9.67 -16.13 -13.58
N VAL A 342 8.50 -16.48 -14.12
CA VAL A 342 7.55 -17.35 -13.42
C VAL A 342 8.03 -18.80 -13.57
N PRO A 343 8.19 -19.57 -12.47
CA PRO A 343 8.72 -20.93 -12.54
C PRO A 343 7.92 -21.81 -13.52
N PRO A 344 8.58 -22.52 -14.46
CA PRO A 344 7.90 -23.30 -15.49
C PRO A 344 7.00 -24.42 -14.96
N GLU A 345 7.31 -24.95 -13.77
CA GLU A 345 6.56 -25.98 -13.07
C GLU A 345 5.18 -25.52 -12.57
N LEU A 346 4.95 -24.21 -12.44
CA LEU A 346 3.66 -23.67 -12.00
C LEU A 346 2.65 -23.73 -13.14
N LYS A 347 1.54 -24.45 -12.94
CA LYS A 347 0.43 -24.43 -13.90
C LYS A 347 -0.34 -23.12 -13.75
N VAL A 348 -0.10 -22.15 -14.63
CA VAL A 348 -0.77 -20.84 -14.59
C VAL A 348 -1.56 -20.62 -15.88
N SER A 349 -2.58 -19.77 -15.79
CA SER A 349 -3.43 -19.39 -16.92
C SER A 349 -3.56 -17.87 -16.94
N PRO A 350 -2.61 -17.14 -17.56
CA PRO A 350 -2.69 -15.69 -17.62
C PRO A 350 -3.91 -15.23 -18.41
N LYS A 351 -4.37 -14.01 -18.10
CA LYS A 351 -5.50 -13.38 -18.75
C LYS A 351 -5.13 -11.99 -19.23
N TRP A 352 -5.46 -11.68 -20.48
CA TRP A 352 -5.49 -10.32 -21.00
C TRP A 352 -6.89 -9.74 -20.80
N THR A 353 -6.96 -8.57 -20.17
CA THR A 353 -8.20 -7.86 -19.83
C THR A 353 -8.09 -6.37 -20.15
N ALA A 354 -9.22 -5.73 -20.43
CA ALA A 354 -9.30 -4.29 -20.60
C ALA A 354 -9.98 -3.62 -19.39
N TYR A 355 -9.29 -2.68 -18.74
CA TYR A 355 -9.82 -1.85 -17.67
C TYR A 355 -9.76 -0.38 -18.08
N GLY A 356 -10.89 0.16 -18.55
CA GLY A 356 -10.91 1.50 -19.13
C GLY A 356 -10.06 1.55 -20.39
N GLU A 357 -8.98 2.36 -20.35
CA GLU A 357 -7.97 2.51 -21.41
C GLU A 357 -6.70 1.67 -21.16
N ARG A 358 -6.66 0.89 -20.06
CA ARG A 358 -5.53 0.03 -19.73
C ARG A 358 -5.75 -1.40 -20.22
N LEU A 359 -4.80 -1.92 -20.97
CA LEU A 359 -4.68 -3.34 -21.29
C LEU A 359 -3.85 -4.02 -20.22
N MET A 360 -4.44 -4.95 -19.48
CA MET A 360 -3.79 -5.62 -18.36
C MET A 360 -3.54 -7.10 -18.66
N LEU A 361 -2.30 -7.54 -18.46
CA LEU A 361 -1.93 -8.94 -18.29
C LEU A 361 -2.02 -9.27 -16.80
N ASP A 362 -2.88 -10.20 -16.44
CA ASP A 362 -3.08 -10.67 -15.08
C ASP A 362 -2.78 -12.17 -14.99
N MET A 363 -1.85 -12.54 -14.11
CA MET A 363 -1.58 -13.92 -13.76
C MET A 363 -1.57 -14.03 -12.25
N ARG A 364 -2.46 -14.87 -11.72
CA ARG A 364 -2.57 -15.16 -10.29
C ARG A 364 -2.46 -16.66 -10.09
N HIS A 365 -1.53 -17.04 -9.24
CA HIS A 365 -1.32 -18.39 -8.75
C HIS A 365 -1.00 -18.28 -7.24
N PRO A 366 -1.38 -19.26 -6.39
CA PRO A 366 -1.08 -19.22 -4.96
C PRO A 366 0.40 -18.98 -4.63
N GLU A 367 1.30 -19.35 -5.54
CA GLU A 367 2.75 -19.24 -5.36
C GLU A 367 3.44 -18.24 -6.30
N ALA A 368 2.69 -17.54 -7.15
CA ALA A 368 3.23 -16.54 -8.06
C ALA A 368 2.14 -15.59 -8.55
N ILE A 369 2.43 -14.29 -8.57
CA ILE A 369 1.52 -13.29 -9.15
C ILE A 369 2.32 -12.34 -10.02
N LEU A 370 1.78 -12.03 -11.21
CA LEU A 370 2.35 -11.04 -12.12
C LEU A 370 1.22 -10.22 -12.73
N GLN A 371 1.35 -8.90 -12.65
CA GLN A 371 0.42 -7.95 -13.27
C GLN A 371 1.18 -6.89 -14.05
N ARG A 372 0.74 -6.62 -15.28
CA ARG A 372 1.30 -5.57 -16.15
C ARG A 372 0.19 -4.83 -16.87
N SER A 373 0.19 -3.52 -16.79
CA SER A 373 -0.79 -2.66 -17.45
C SER A 373 -0.13 -1.82 -18.53
N PHE A 374 -0.75 -1.75 -19.70
CA PHE A 374 -0.30 -0.97 -20.85
C PHE A 374 -1.34 0.09 -21.19
N TRP A 375 -0.89 1.33 -21.43
CA TRP A 375 -1.74 2.40 -21.96
C TRP A 375 -0.88 3.39 -22.75
N ARG A 376 -1.53 4.40 -23.34
CA ARG A 376 -0.85 5.48 -24.05
C ARG A 376 -1.06 6.82 -23.35
N GLU A 377 0.01 7.60 -23.27
CA GLU A 377 -0.04 9.04 -23.01
C GLU A 377 0.48 9.77 -24.24
N GLY A 378 -0.44 10.34 -25.02
CA GLY A 378 -0.14 10.85 -26.34
C GLY A 378 0.46 9.77 -27.26
N THR A 379 1.70 9.97 -27.71
CA THR A 379 2.41 9.01 -28.57
C THR A 379 3.22 7.96 -27.79
N ARG A 380 3.36 8.13 -26.47
CA ARG A 380 4.17 7.25 -25.62
C ARG A 380 3.36 6.04 -25.20
N LEU A 381 3.85 4.84 -25.53
CA LEU A 381 3.32 3.60 -24.95
C LEU A 381 4.01 3.39 -23.59
N ILE A 382 3.21 3.30 -22.54
CA ILE A 382 3.65 3.14 -21.17
C ILE A 382 3.30 1.72 -20.71
N VAL A 383 4.19 1.11 -19.93
CA VAL A 383 3.88 -0.09 -19.18
C VAL A 383 4.06 0.17 -17.68
N GLU A 384 3.09 -0.24 -16.88
CA GLU A 384 3.19 -0.26 -15.43
C GLU A 384 3.52 -1.67 -14.97
N HIS A 385 4.55 -1.76 -14.14
CA HIS A 385 4.88 -2.95 -13.39
C HIS A 385 4.01 -2.98 -12.13
N ASP A 386 2.73 -3.32 -12.30
CA ASP A 386 1.74 -3.30 -11.22
C ASP A 386 2.12 -4.25 -10.08
N TYR A 387 2.52 -5.47 -10.44
CA TYR A 387 2.84 -6.49 -9.44
C TYR A 387 3.78 -7.58 -9.96
N PHE A 388 4.69 -8.02 -9.10
CA PHE A 388 5.45 -9.24 -9.30
C PHE A 388 5.84 -9.83 -7.95
N TRP A 389 5.37 -11.04 -7.69
CA TRP A 389 5.68 -11.79 -6.47
C TRP A 389 5.84 -13.26 -6.79
N LEU A 390 6.75 -13.89 -6.05
CA LEU A 390 7.01 -15.31 -6.08
C LEU A 390 7.08 -15.81 -4.64
N HIS A 391 6.50 -16.98 -4.39
CA HIS A 391 6.67 -17.69 -3.13
C HIS A 391 8.17 -17.83 -2.78
N SER A 392 8.50 -17.75 -1.49
CA SER A 392 9.86 -17.74 -0.94
C SER A 392 10.78 -18.81 -1.56
N ARG A 393 10.29 -20.04 -1.74
CA ARG A 393 10.99 -21.16 -2.40
C ARG A 393 11.48 -20.91 -3.84
N PHE A 394 10.92 -19.92 -4.54
CA PHE A 394 11.32 -19.53 -5.90
C PHE A 394 12.12 -18.23 -5.95
N GLN A 395 12.41 -17.62 -4.79
CA GLN A 395 13.24 -16.43 -4.69
C GLN A 395 14.73 -16.81 -4.67
N GLY A 396 15.62 -15.84 -4.92
CA GLY A 396 17.08 -16.06 -4.95
C GLY A 396 17.63 -16.74 -6.21
N GLY A 397 16.82 -17.49 -6.97
CA GLY A 397 17.25 -18.19 -8.19
C GLY A 397 17.36 -17.35 -9.47
N GLY A 398 17.43 -16.02 -9.37
CA GLY A 398 17.55 -15.12 -10.53
C GLY A 398 16.26 -14.94 -11.36
N ASN A 399 15.12 -15.44 -10.90
CA ASN A 399 13.82 -15.36 -11.59
C ASN A 399 13.40 -13.90 -11.90
N ALA A 400 13.55 -12.98 -10.94
CA ALA A 400 13.23 -11.57 -11.15
C ALA A 400 14.10 -10.92 -12.23
N VAL A 401 15.42 -11.20 -12.20
CA VAL A 401 16.37 -10.69 -13.20
C VAL A 401 16.00 -11.21 -14.59
N ARG A 402 15.69 -12.50 -14.71
CA ARG A 402 15.25 -13.12 -15.97
C ARG A 402 13.96 -12.49 -16.50
N MET A 403 12.95 -12.30 -15.64
CA MET A 403 11.71 -11.61 -16.02
C MET A 403 12.01 -10.20 -16.53
N LEU A 404 12.80 -9.41 -15.81
CA LEU A 404 13.13 -8.04 -16.21
C LEU A 404 13.90 -7.99 -17.53
N ARG A 405 14.93 -8.83 -17.70
CA ARG A 405 15.73 -8.90 -18.94
C ARG A 405 14.84 -9.17 -20.15
N THR A 406 13.97 -10.17 -20.07
CA THR A 406 13.04 -10.50 -21.14
C THR A 406 12.01 -9.39 -21.34
N ALA A 407 11.45 -8.82 -20.27
CA ALA A 407 10.48 -7.73 -20.36
C ALA A 407 11.05 -6.49 -21.07
N PHE A 408 12.25 -6.02 -20.71
CA PHE A 408 12.87 -4.85 -21.36
C PHE A 408 13.21 -5.09 -22.84
N ALA A 409 13.66 -6.30 -23.20
CA ALA A 409 13.85 -6.67 -24.60
C ALA A 409 12.52 -6.66 -25.39
N THR A 410 11.47 -7.19 -24.77
CA THR A 410 10.10 -7.17 -25.30
C THR A 410 9.56 -5.75 -25.44
N TYR A 411 9.82 -4.87 -24.47
CA TYR A 411 9.42 -3.47 -24.46
C TYR A 411 10.04 -2.67 -25.61
N ASP A 412 11.31 -2.90 -25.92
CA ASP A 412 11.95 -2.33 -27.11
C ASP A 412 11.27 -2.80 -28.40
N ARG A 413 10.92 -4.09 -28.47
CA ARG A 413 10.26 -4.69 -29.64
C ARG A 413 8.85 -4.15 -29.90
N ILE A 414 8.08 -3.87 -28.86
CA ILE A 414 6.69 -3.36 -28.99
C ILE A 414 6.60 -1.83 -28.89
N GLY A 415 7.74 -1.14 -28.76
CA GLY A 415 7.80 0.33 -28.75
C GLY A 415 7.33 0.98 -27.46
N VAL A 416 7.48 0.30 -26.31
CA VAL A 416 7.31 0.92 -24.99
C VAL A 416 8.39 1.99 -24.82
N ARG A 417 7.97 3.16 -24.35
CA ARG A 417 8.82 4.32 -24.10
C ARG A 417 9.14 4.47 -22.62
N GLU A 418 8.21 4.16 -21.73
CA GLU A 418 8.37 4.38 -20.29
C GLU A 418 7.85 3.18 -19.50
N VAL A 419 8.59 2.80 -18.45
CA VAL A 419 8.17 1.83 -17.45
C VAL A 419 7.85 2.57 -16.16
N ARG A 420 6.64 2.38 -15.62
CA ARG A 420 6.23 2.94 -14.32
C ARG A 420 6.17 1.87 -13.25
N VAL A 421 6.49 2.25 -12.02
CA VAL A 421 6.44 1.38 -10.84
C VAL A 421 5.79 2.10 -9.67
N HIS A 422 5.07 1.34 -8.85
CA HIS A 422 4.81 1.69 -7.46
C HIS A 422 5.75 0.87 -6.58
N ALA A 423 6.79 1.51 -6.06
CA ALA A 423 7.82 0.86 -5.27
C ALA A 423 7.38 0.74 -3.81
N ASN A 424 6.38 -0.09 -3.53
CA ASN A 424 5.76 -0.24 -2.21
C ASN A 424 5.93 -1.63 -1.56
N LEU A 425 6.52 -2.57 -2.31
CA LEU A 425 6.83 -3.92 -1.84
C LEU A 425 8.14 -3.93 -1.07
N ASP A 426 8.32 -4.90 -0.19
CA ASP A 426 9.34 -4.93 0.87
C ASP A 426 10.75 -4.60 0.39
N LYS A 427 11.12 -5.15 -0.78
CA LYS A 427 12.41 -4.88 -1.44
C LYS A 427 12.31 -3.88 -2.60
N GLY A 428 11.09 -3.53 -3.03
CA GLY A 428 10.81 -2.74 -4.22
C GLY A 428 11.44 -1.36 -4.19
N GLY A 429 11.33 -0.66 -3.05
CA GLY A 429 11.90 0.68 -2.87
C GLY A 429 13.39 0.76 -3.23
N TYR A 430 14.19 -0.12 -2.64
CA TYR A 430 15.62 -0.23 -2.94
C TYR A 430 15.90 -0.81 -4.34
N VAL A 431 15.21 -1.87 -4.74
CA VAL A 431 15.46 -2.57 -6.01
C VAL A 431 15.26 -1.64 -7.20
N TRP A 432 14.17 -0.87 -7.23
CA TRP A 432 13.91 0.04 -8.34
C TRP A 432 14.90 1.22 -8.37
N ALA A 433 15.20 1.80 -7.21
CA ALA A 433 16.18 2.86 -7.06
C ALA A 433 17.56 2.43 -7.58
N ARG A 434 18.05 1.28 -7.10
CA ARG A 434 19.33 0.69 -7.51
C ARG A 434 19.40 0.33 -9.00
N ASN A 435 18.26 0.04 -9.61
CA ASN A 435 18.15 -0.28 -11.03
C ASN A 435 18.00 0.97 -11.92
N GLY A 436 18.10 2.18 -11.35
CA GLY A 436 18.10 3.44 -12.11
C GLY A 436 16.72 4.02 -12.41
N PHE A 437 15.68 3.62 -11.64
CA PHE A 437 14.39 4.29 -11.71
C PHE A 437 14.46 5.64 -10.99
N SER A 438 13.87 6.65 -11.59
CA SER A 438 13.79 8.01 -11.06
C SER A 438 12.43 8.23 -10.38
N PRO A 439 12.36 9.07 -9.33
CA PRO A 439 11.09 9.40 -8.70
C PRO A 439 10.23 10.25 -9.65
N ARG A 440 8.93 9.99 -9.67
CA ARG A 440 7.99 10.78 -10.47
C ARG A 440 7.79 12.21 -9.96
N ASP A 441 8.07 12.43 -8.68
CA ASP A 441 8.03 13.73 -8.01
C ASP A 441 9.35 13.89 -7.22
N PRO A 442 10.40 14.40 -7.86
CA PRO A 442 11.71 14.57 -7.23
C PRO A 442 11.67 15.51 -6.03
N ASP A 443 10.85 16.57 -6.07
CA ASP A 443 10.76 17.54 -4.99
C ASP A 443 10.17 16.92 -3.72
N SER A 444 9.05 16.20 -3.86
CA SER A 444 8.46 15.45 -2.75
C SER A 444 9.45 14.40 -2.23
N MET A 445 10.16 13.72 -3.12
CA MET A 445 11.14 12.70 -2.73
C MET A 445 12.31 13.29 -1.93
N ARG A 446 12.87 14.43 -2.37
CA ARG A 446 13.93 15.14 -1.62
C ARG A 446 13.43 15.56 -0.24
N TYR A 447 12.19 16.03 -0.15
CA TYR A 447 11.58 16.37 1.14
C TYR A 447 11.50 15.15 2.08
N ASP A 448 11.03 14.00 1.60
CA ASP A 448 10.91 12.78 2.40
C ASP A 448 12.27 12.23 2.84
N LEU A 449 13.28 12.29 1.97
CA LEU A 449 14.66 11.89 2.29
C LEU A 449 15.28 12.82 3.35
N ARG A 450 15.13 14.15 3.21
CA ARG A 450 15.58 15.12 4.23
C ARG A 450 14.90 14.89 5.57
N ARG A 451 13.60 14.58 5.55
CA ARG A 451 12.85 14.25 6.77
C ARG A 451 13.33 12.94 7.39
N SER A 452 13.73 11.97 6.59
CA SER A 452 14.26 10.68 7.07
C SER A 452 15.64 10.86 7.74
N ALA A 453 16.41 11.86 7.31
CA ALA A 453 17.73 12.19 7.87
C ALA A 453 17.70 12.55 9.37
N GLN A 454 16.55 12.98 9.91
CA GLN A 454 16.42 13.30 11.34
C GLN A 454 16.56 12.08 12.27
N TRP A 455 16.40 10.87 11.73
CA TRP A 455 16.49 9.61 12.47
C TRP A 455 17.87 8.94 12.33
N LEU A 456 18.80 9.58 11.64
CA LEU A 456 20.15 9.10 11.42
C LEU A 456 21.13 9.75 12.41
N ASP A 457 22.23 9.05 12.69
CA ASP A 457 23.41 9.67 13.31
C ASP A 457 23.96 10.80 12.44
N ASP A 458 24.79 11.67 13.04
CA ASP A 458 25.23 12.90 12.40
C ASP A 458 26.01 12.64 11.10
N ALA A 459 26.85 11.60 11.05
CA ALA A 459 27.63 11.27 9.86
C ALA A 459 26.73 10.84 8.69
N ARG A 460 25.79 9.92 8.93
CA ARG A 460 24.83 9.47 7.90
C ARG A 460 23.84 10.56 7.51
N ARG A 461 23.46 11.43 8.45
CA ARG A 461 22.62 12.58 8.17
C ARG A 461 23.30 13.51 7.17
N ASP A 462 24.54 13.90 7.44
CA ASP A 462 25.29 14.81 6.59
C ASP A 462 25.53 14.22 5.21
N GLU A 463 25.92 12.93 5.13
CA GLU A 463 26.09 12.22 3.86
C GLU A 463 24.77 12.13 3.07
N LEU A 464 23.64 11.81 3.72
CA LEU A 464 22.33 11.78 3.06
C LEU A 464 21.95 13.16 2.53
N LEU A 465 22.13 14.21 3.33
CA LEU A 465 21.76 15.57 2.96
C LEU A 465 22.63 16.09 1.81
N ASP A 466 23.92 15.74 1.77
CA ASP A 466 24.82 16.07 0.67
C ASP A 466 24.39 15.38 -0.63
N VAL A 467 24.12 14.07 -0.59
CA VAL A 467 23.59 13.32 -1.75
C VAL A 467 22.25 13.89 -2.21
N VAL A 468 21.31 14.11 -1.30
CA VAL A 468 20.00 14.70 -1.62
C VAL A 468 20.12 16.15 -2.15
N GLY A 469 21.18 16.88 -1.79
CA GLY A 469 21.44 18.22 -2.29
C GLY A 469 22.11 18.26 -3.66
N SER A 470 22.98 17.29 -3.95
CA SER A 470 23.86 17.28 -5.13
C SER A 470 23.35 16.39 -6.27
N SER A 471 22.55 15.35 -5.99
CA SER A 471 22.02 14.45 -7.01
C SER A 471 21.09 15.14 -7.98
N SER A 472 21.17 14.77 -9.25
CA SER A 472 20.17 15.14 -10.27
C SER A 472 18.82 14.49 -9.98
N ASP A 473 17.72 15.03 -10.55
CA ASP A 473 16.39 14.42 -10.40
C ASP A 473 16.33 13.00 -10.98
N LEU A 474 17.12 12.75 -12.03
CA LEU A 474 17.23 11.45 -12.68
C LEU A 474 17.92 10.44 -11.75
N GLU A 475 19.00 10.83 -11.07
CA GLU A 475 19.84 9.92 -10.30
C GLU A 475 19.56 9.91 -8.79
N LEU A 476 18.70 10.81 -8.28
CA LEU A 476 18.42 10.95 -6.84
C LEU A 476 18.26 9.61 -6.11
N MET A 477 17.35 8.76 -6.58
CA MET A 477 17.09 7.48 -5.92
C MET A 477 18.26 6.50 -6.10
N TYR A 478 18.92 6.54 -7.26
CA TYR A 478 20.09 5.72 -7.53
C TYR A 478 21.24 6.06 -6.59
N ASP A 479 21.56 7.34 -6.42
CA ASP A 479 22.64 7.81 -5.57
C ASP A 479 22.36 7.47 -4.10
N VAL A 480 21.13 7.69 -3.64
CA VAL A 480 20.68 7.28 -2.30
C VAL A 480 20.82 5.77 -2.10
N SER A 481 20.50 4.95 -3.12
CA SER A 481 20.67 3.50 -3.03
C SER A 481 22.13 3.04 -2.95
N MET A 482 23.07 3.93 -3.24
CA MET A 482 24.51 3.63 -3.27
C MET A 482 25.26 4.00 -1.99
N LEU A 483 24.60 4.75 -1.09
CA LEU A 483 25.11 5.15 0.23
C LEU A 483 25.62 3.94 1.02
N ARG A 484 26.84 4.07 1.57
CA ARG A 484 27.53 2.99 2.26
C ARG A 484 28.58 3.52 3.24
N ASP A 485 28.85 2.72 4.27
CA ASP A 485 29.99 2.88 5.16
C ASP A 485 30.75 1.54 5.25
N GLY A 486 31.91 1.47 4.61
CA GLY A 486 32.64 0.21 4.42
C GLY A 486 31.79 -0.87 3.76
N ASN A 487 31.45 -1.92 4.52
CA ASN A 487 30.58 -3.01 4.07
C ASN A 487 29.09 -2.79 4.37
N ASP A 488 28.73 -1.79 5.18
CA ASP A 488 27.35 -1.45 5.48
C ASP A 488 26.74 -0.66 4.32
N LYS A 489 25.77 -1.26 3.63
CA LYS A 489 25.02 -0.61 2.54
C LYS A 489 23.81 0.11 3.12
N TRP A 490 24.03 1.12 3.94
CA TRP A 490 22.93 1.74 4.70
C TRP A 490 21.89 2.45 3.80
N GLY A 491 22.22 2.78 2.53
CA GLY A 491 21.24 3.21 1.52
C GLY A 491 20.22 2.12 1.15
N GLU A 492 20.61 0.85 1.22
CA GLU A 492 19.69 -0.29 1.12
C GLU A 492 18.73 -0.28 2.30
N SER A 493 19.25 -0.18 3.52
CA SER A 493 18.44 -0.13 4.74
C SER A 493 17.46 1.04 4.75
N LEU A 494 17.85 2.20 4.22
CA LEU A 494 17.00 3.38 4.11
C LEU A 494 15.84 3.19 3.12
N LEU A 495 16.07 2.49 2.01
CA LEU A 495 15.09 2.35 0.93
C LEU A 495 14.26 1.07 1.02
N LEU A 496 14.69 0.08 1.81
CA LEU A 496 13.88 -1.12 2.06
C LEU A 496 12.60 -0.76 2.81
N GLY A 497 11.46 -1.23 2.29
CA GLY A 497 10.14 -0.89 2.82
C GLY A 497 9.65 0.53 2.54
N SER A 498 10.43 1.37 1.85
CA SER A 498 9.97 2.69 1.38
C SER A 498 8.81 2.57 0.40
N ASP A 499 8.06 3.66 0.25
CA ASP A 499 6.91 3.75 -0.65
C ASP A 499 7.07 4.98 -1.56
N TRP A 500 7.26 4.75 -2.85
CA TRP A 500 7.37 5.83 -3.83
C TRP A 500 6.98 5.42 -5.24
N TYR A 501 6.61 6.40 -6.05
CA TYR A 501 6.28 6.21 -7.46
C TYR A 501 7.49 6.52 -8.33
N GLY A 502 7.88 5.57 -9.18
CA GLY A 502 9.07 5.66 -10.01
C GLY A 502 8.77 5.47 -11.49
N TYR A 503 9.71 5.91 -12.33
CA TYR A 503 9.70 5.66 -13.76
C TYR A 503 11.10 5.38 -14.32
N ALA A 504 11.14 4.70 -15.46
CA ALA A 504 12.32 4.58 -16.32
C ALA A 504 11.92 4.90 -17.76
N ASP A 505 12.46 5.98 -18.32
CA ASP A 505 12.40 6.32 -19.74
C ASP A 505 13.41 5.45 -20.50
N LEU A 506 12.89 4.59 -21.38
CA LEU A 506 13.68 3.67 -22.17
C LEU A 506 14.40 4.35 -23.34
N LEU A 507 14.29 5.66 -23.51
CA LEU A 507 15.11 6.46 -24.42
C LEU A 507 16.21 7.24 -23.72
N GLU A 508 16.12 7.42 -22.41
CA GLU A 508 17.12 8.14 -21.64
C GLU A 508 18.40 7.29 -21.54
N PRO A 509 19.52 7.69 -22.19
CA PRO A 509 20.73 6.88 -22.26
C PRO A 509 21.26 6.49 -20.88
N ARG A 510 21.19 7.41 -19.91
CA ARG A 510 21.68 7.15 -18.56
C ARG A 510 20.86 6.09 -17.84
N GLN A 511 19.53 6.17 -17.90
CA GLN A 511 18.68 5.15 -17.28
C GLN A 511 18.86 3.77 -17.93
N ARG A 512 19.04 3.71 -19.26
CA ARG A 512 19.37 2.45 -19.95
C ARG A 512 20.70 1.87 -19.49
N GLU A 513 21.73 2.71 -19.32
CA GLU A 513 23.04 2.27 -18.81
C GLU A 513 22.92 1.67 -17.41
N LEU A 514 22.19 2.33 -16.50
CA LEU A 514 21.98 1.87 -15.13
C LEU A 514 21.21 0.54 -15.09
N LEU A 515 20.12 0.42 -15.86
CA LEU A 515 19.37 -0.82 -16.04
C LEU A 515 20.25 -1.94 -16.59
N ALA A 516 21.06 -1.63 -17.61
CA ALA A 516 21.97 -2.56 -18.23
C ALA A 516 23.00 -3.09 -17.21
N ARG A 517 23.65 -2.18 -16.48
CA ARG A 517 24.62 -2.50 -15.42
C ARG A 517 24.01 -3.37 -14.33
N ALA A 518 22.81 -3.03 -13.85
CA ALA A 518 22.17 -3.72 -12.75
C ALA A 518 21.74 -5.14 -13.14
N LEU A 519 21.13 -5.28 -14.31
CA LEU A 519 20.63 -6.57 -14.79
C LEU A 519 21.73 -7.47 -15.35
N SER A 520 22.93 -6.96 -15.68
CA SER A 520 24.04 -7.79 -16.19
C SER A 520 24.84 -8.48 -15.08
N ARG A 521 24.79 -7.97 -13.84
CA ARG A 521 25.58 -8.45 -12.70
C ARG A 521 25.10 -9.77 -12.08
N GLY A 522 23.97 -10.30 -12.53
CA GLY A 522 23.50 -11.65 -12.15
C GLY A 522 24.17 -12.73 -12.99
N LYS A 523 25.36 -13.16 -12.57
CA LYS A 523 25.93 -14.48 -12.87
C LYS A 523 26.30 -15.15 -11.57
#